data_AF-A0A2S4N6L6-F1
#
_entry.id   AF-A0A2S4N6L6-F1
#
_cell.length_a   1.000
_cell.length_b   1.000
_cell.length_c   1.000
_cell.angle_alpha   90.00
_cell.angle_beta   90.00
_cell.angle_gamma   90.00
#
_symmetry.space_group_name_H-M   'P 1'
#
loop_
_entity.id
_entity.type
_entity.pdbx_description
1 polymer ?
#
loop_
_entity_poly.entity_id
_entity_poly.type
_entity_poly.pdbx_seq_one_letter_code
_entity_poly.pdbx_strand_id
1 'polypeptide(L)'
;MSTGKINVSVENIFPLIKKFLYSDHEIFLRELVSNATDATLKLKHLTNIGEAKVEYGNPIIEVKIDKEAKKLHIIDQGIGMTADEVEKYINQVAFSGAEEFLEKYKDSAKDAGIIGHFGLGFYSAFMVAEKVEIITKSFKNEPAAHWTCDGSPEFTLVESDKKERGTEIILHIAEDSTEFLEEYRIRELLTKYNKFMPVPIKFGTKQEALPKPEDAPEDYKTEYQEVDNIINNPNPAWTKQPTDLTDEDYKNFYRELYPMQFDEPLFHIHLNVDYPFNLTGILYFPKLDANLQVQKDKIQLYQNQVFVTDNVEGIVPEFLVMLRGVIDSPDIPLNVSRSYLQADGNVKKISNYITRKVSDKLKSLFNENREDFEKKWNDIKIVLEYGMLSEPKFYEKAGDFVLYPTTDDKYYTLAELKEAIKDTQTDKNGKLVALYASNKESQHAYIEAAKSKGYQVLLLDSPIVSHLIQKLEQDNENLTFTRVDSDHIEKLIQKDEEQISKLSDEEKENLKTTIETFVPKENYTVQVEAMDSHAAPFIITQPEFMRRMKEMSQTGGGGMFGMGNFPDMYNLVVNTNSELASTILNADENAKESLVKQALDLAKISQGLLKGEELTAFVKRSFELIK
;
A
#
# COMPACT_ATOMS: atom_id res chain seq x y z
N MET A 1 -19.32 -24.18 48.19
CA MET A 1 -18.31 -23.90 47.14
C MET A 1 -17.70 -25.23 46.76
N SER A 2 -17.99 -25.71 45.55
CA SER A 2 -17.34 -26.88 44.97
C SER A 2 -16.10 -26.39 44.21
N THR A 3 -14.93 -26.83 44.66
CA THR A 3 -13.70 -26.76 43.88
C THR A 3 -13.52 -28.11 43.18
N GLY A 4 -13.24 -28.07 41.88
CA GLY A 4 -13.00 -29.25 41.05
C GLY A 4 -11.95 -28.93 40.01
N LYS A 5 -11.22 -29.95 39.54
CA LYS A 5 -10.29 -29.80 38.41
C LYS A 5 -11.07 -30.03 37.11
N ILE A 6 -10.82 -29.19 36.11
CA ILE A 6 -11.33 -29.40 34.76
C ILE A 6 -10.50 -30.52 34.15
N ASN A 7 -11.16 -31.60 33.71
CA ASN A 7 -10.52 -32.68 32.98
C ASN A 7 -10.74 -32.45 31.47
N VAL A 8 -9.68 -32.55 30.68
CA VAL A 8 -9.72 -32.50 29.22
C VAL A 8 -9.57 -33.91 28.68
N SER A 9 -10.49 -34.37 27.84
CA SER A 9 -10.35 -35.67 27.17
C SER A 9 -9.49 -35.51 25.91
N VAL A 10 -8.38 -36.26 25.85
CA VAL A 10 -7.34 -36.16 24.82
C VAL A 10 -7.77 -36.82 23.50
N GLU A 11 -8.77 -37.70 23.52
CA GLU A 11 -9.24 -38.44 22.33
C GLU A 11 -9.69 -37.54 21.16
N ASN A 12 -10.05 -36.28 21.43
CA ASN A 12 -10.52 -35.32 20.42
C ASN A 12 -9.51 -34.21 20.09
N ILE A 13 -8.27 -34.26 20.60
CA ILE A 13 -7.32 -33.14 20.45
C ILE A 13 -6.84 -32.96 19.00
N PHE A 14 -6.50 -34.04 18.30
CA PHE A 14 -6.06 -33.98 16.91
C PHE A 14 -7.16 -33.51 15.94
N PRO A 15 -8.40 -34.02 16.01
CA PRO A 15 -9.51 -33.45 15.24
C PRO A 15 -9.75 -31.96 15.50
N LEU A 16 -9.57 -31.49 16.74
CA LEU A 16 -9.70 -30.07 17.08
C LEU A 16 -8.56 -29.23 16.50
N ILE A 17 -7.31 -29.72 16.57
CA ILE A 17 -6.13 -29.08 15.96
C ILE A 17 -6.35 -28.96 14.43
N LYS A 18 -6.76 -30.06 13.77
CA LYS A 18 -7.05 -30.08 12.33
C LYS A 18 -8.17 -29.11 11.94
N LYS A 19 -9.19 -28.93 12.80
CA LYS A 19 -10.38 -28.14 12.48
C LYS A 19 -10.32 -26.66 12.88
N PHE A 20 -9.61 -26.31 13.96
CA PHE A 20 -9.74 -25.00 14.60
C PHE A 20 -8.45 -24.18 14.70
N LEU A 21 -7.26 -24.79 14.58
CA LEU A 21 -6.00 -24.03 14.70
C LEU A 21 -5.52 -23.45 13.37
N TYR A 22 -5.84 -24.09 12.25
CA TYR A 22 -5.35 -23.69 10.94
C TYR A 22 -6.47 -23.77 9.91
N SER A 23 -6.78 -22.64 9.27
CA SER A 23 -7.78 -22.54 8.20
C SER A 23 -7.23 -22.93 6.82
N ASP A 24 -5.90 -23.08 6.71
CA ASP A 24 -5.21 -23.37 5.45
C ASP A 24 -4.24 -24.55 5.65
N HIS A 25 -4.36 -25.57 4.81
CA HIS A 25 -3.52 -26.76 4.85
C HIS A 25 -2.06 -26.45 4.52
N GLU A 26 -1.76 -25.30 3.90
CA GLU A 26 -0.42 -24.89 3.49
C GLU A 26 0.56 -24.61 4.65
N ILE A 27 0.04 -24.36 5.86
CA ILE A 27 0.81 -23.85 7.00
C ILE A 27 1.77 -24.90 7.58
N PHE A 28 1.52 -26.21 7.37
CA PHE A 28 2.34 -27.26 7.98
C PHE A 28 3.83 -27.11 7.65
N LEU A 29 4.16 -26.80 6.39
CA LEU A 29 5.54 -26.69 5.95
C LEU A 29 6.23 -25.47 6.59
N ARG A 30 5.50 -24.36 6.74
CA ARG A 30 5.98 -23.17 7.46
C ARG A 30 6.37 -23.55 8.89
N GLU A 31 5.50 -24.25 9.62
CA GLU A 31 5.73 -24.61 11.02
C GLU A 31 6.89 -25.59 11.18
N LEU A 32 6.97 -26.64 10.34
CA LEU A 32 8.04 -27.63 10.41
C LEU A 32 9.41 -27.03 10.07
N VAL A 33 9.50 -26.21 9.03
CA VAL A 33 10.74 -25.52 8.66
C VAL A 33 11.13 -24.46 9.71
N SER A 34 10.15 -23.80 10.34
CA SER A 34 10.40 -22.89 11.48
C SER A 34 10.99 -23.64 12.67
N ASN A 35 10.47 -24.83 13.01
CA ASN A 35 11.01 -25.67 14.08
C ASN A 35 12.45 -26.13 13.79
N ALA A 36 12.73 -26.53 12.55
CA ALA A 36 14.07 -26.89 12.09
C ALA A 36 15.05 -25.69 12.19
N THR A 37 14.55 -24.49 11.89
CA THR A 37 15.31 -23.24 12.03
C THR A 37 15.61 -22.95 13.50
N ASP A 38 14.60 -23.01 14.38
CA ASP A 38 14.76 -22.82 15.82
C ASP A 38 15.77 -23.83 16.40
N ALA A 39 15.71 -25.10 15.99
CA ALA A 39 16.67 -26.12 16.41
C ALA A 39 18.11 -25.78 16.00
N THR A 40 18.28 -25.20 14.81
CA THR A 40 19.57 -24.77 14.27
C THR A 40 20.09 -23.52 14.99
N LEU A 41 19.21 -22.54 15.26
CA LEU A 41 19.57 -21.31 15.98
C LEU A 41 19.90 -21.58 17.46
N LYS A 42 19.18 -22.50 18.12
CA LYS A 42 19.54 -22.97 19.47
C LYS A 42 20.94 -23.56 19.50
N LEU A 43 21.30 -24.38 18.50
CA LEU A 43 22.64 -24.96 18.41
C LEU A 43 23.70 -23.88 18.26
N LYS A 44 23.44 -22.89 17.38
CA LYS A 44 24.31 -21.73 17.17
C LYS A 44 24.55 -21.01 18.50
N HIS A 45 23.48 -20.71 19.23
CA HIS A 45 23.56 -20.06 20.53
C HIS A 45 24.40 -20.86 21.53
N LEU A 46 24.08 -22.15 21.72
CA LEU A 46 24.78 -23.03 22.66
C LEU A 46 26.26 -23.20 22.33
N THR A 47 26.61 -23.21 21.03
CA THR A 47 28.00 -23.29 20.58
C THR A 47 28.74 -21.98 20.87
N ASN A 48 28.09 -20.84 20.62
CA ASN A 48 28.67 -19.51 20.87
C ASN A 48 28.95 -19.26 22.36
N ILE A 49 28.09 -19.75 23.26
CA ILE A 49 28.30 -19.64 24.72
C ILE A 49 29.18 -20.76 25.29
N GLY A 50 29.61 -21.72 24.47
CA GLY A 50 30.51 -22.82 24.86
C GLY A 50 29.85 -23.98 25.62
N GLU A 51 28.51 -24.02 25.72
CA GLU A 51 27.78 -25.14 26.35
C GLU A 51 27.70 -26.36 25.42
N ALA A 52 27.61 -26.15 24.11
CA ALA A 52 27.69 -27.21 23.11
C ALA A 52 29.12 -27.32 22.55
N LYS A 53 29.81 -28.41 22.90
CA LYS A 53 31.18 -28.71 22.42
C LYS A 53 31.15 -29.52 21.10
N VAL A 54 30.37 -29.03 20.15
CA VAL A 54 30.27 -29.63 18.80
C VAL A 54 30.55 -28.55 17.76
N GLU A 55 31.01 -28.96 16.59
CA GLU A 55 31.15 -28.03 15.48
C GLU A 55 29.76 -27.59 14.99
N TYR A 56 29.54 -26.28 14.94
CA TYR A 56 28.32 -25.70 14.38
C TYR A 56 28.27 -25.90 12.86
N GLY A 57 29.39 -25.63 12.17
CA GLY A 57 29.50 -25.73 10.71
C GLY A 57 28.62 -24.72 9.97
N ASN A 58 28.15 -25.10 8.79
CA ASN A 58 27.18 -24.37 7.98
C ASN A 58 25.91 -25.22 7.84
N PRO A 59 25.07 -25.30 8.88
CA PRO A 59 23.93 -26.19 8.86
C PRO A 59 22.91 -25.78 7.81
N ILE A 60 22.32 -26.77 7.14
CA ILE A 60 21.30 -26.62 6.11
C ILE A 60 20.06 -27.39 6.54
N ILE A 61 18.88 -26.87 6.18
CA ILE A 61 17.61 -27.59 6.28
C ILE A 61 17.31 -28.17 4.90
N GLU A 62 17.09 -29.47 4.79
CA GLU A 62 16.75 -30.13 3.53
C GLU A 62 15.28 -30.55 3.52
N VAL A 63 14.57 -30.17 2.47
CA VAL A 63 13.22 -30.66 2.17
C VAL A 63 13.31 -31.62 1.00
N LYS A 64 12.85 -32.86 1.19
CA LYS A 64 12.95 -33.92 0.17
C LYS A 64 11.61 -34.63 -0.03
N ILE A 65 11.23 -34.81 -1.28
CA ILE A 65 10.05 -35.56 -1.67
C ILE A 65 10.48 -36.97 -2.11
N ASP A 66 9.81 -37.99 -1.58
CA ASP A 66 9.86 -39.36 -2.07
C ASP A 66 8.48 -39.73 -2.63
N LYS A 67 8.30 -39.53 -3.94
CA LYS A 67 7.03 -39.80 -4.63
C LYS A 67 6.66 -41.29 -4.61
N GLU A 68 7.65 -42.19 -4.67
CA GLU A 68 7.41 -43.63 -4.71
C GLU A 68 6.89 -44.15 -3.37
N ALA A 69 7.52 -43.69 -2.28
CA ALA A 69 7.09 -44.04 -0.92
C ALA A 69 5.93 -43.17 -0.40
N LYS A 70 5.50 -42.15 -1.16
CA LYS A 70 4.52 -41.11 -0.76
C LYS A 70 4.93 -40.36 0.51
N LYS A 71 6.20 -39.97 0.61
CA LYS A 71 6.75 -39.30 1.79
C LYS A 71 7.27 -37.91 1.48
N LEU A 72 7.16 -37.03 2.47
CA LEU A 72 7.84 -35.74 2.52
C LEU A 72 8.75 -35.71 3.74
N HIS A 73 10.01 -35.34 3.53
CA HIS A 73 11.04 -35.30 4.56
C HIS A 73 11.46 -33.86 4.82
N ILE A 74 11.57 -33.50 6.10
CA ILE A 74 12.16 -32.24 6.57
C ILE A 74 13.33 -32.62 7.48
N ILE A 75 14.55 -32.29 7.05
CA ILE A 75 15.78 -32.72 7.71
C ILE A 75 16.54 -31.48 8.17
N ASP A 76 16.87 -31.40 9.46
CA ASP A 76 17.70 -30.36 10.04
C ASP A 76 18.99 -30.91 10.65
N GLN A 77 20.00 -30.05 10.73
CA GLN A 77 21.31 -30.33 11.34
C GLN A 77 21.48 -29.60 12.68
N GLY A 78 20.36 -29.27 13.34
CA GLY A 78 20.27 -28.49 14.57
C GLY A 78 20.63 -29.29 15.82
N ILE A 79 20.08 -28.88 16.98
CA ILE A 79 20.42 -29.51 18.28
C ILE A 79 20.01 -30.98 18.38
N GLY A 80 18.99 -31.43 17.64
CA GLY A 80 18.32 -32.71 17.86
C GLY A 80 17.68 -32.82 19.25
N MET A 81 17.07 -33.97 19.53
CA MET A 81 16.41 -34.27 20.81
C MET A 81 16.90 -35.60 21.39
N THR A 82 16.89 -35.71 22.71
CA THR A 82 17.00 -37.00 23.43
C THR A 82 15.62 -37.68 23.52
N ALA A 83 15.57 -38.95 23.92
CA ALA A 83 14.29 -39.64 24.14
C ALA A 83 13.39 -38.90 25.15
N ASP A 84 13.96 -38.43 26.26
CA ASP A 84 13.24 -37.65 27.27
C ASP A 84 12.73 -36.30 26.72
N GLU A 85 13.50 -35.64 25.85
CA GLU A 85 13.08 -34.40 25.19
C GLU A 85 11.96 -34.65 24.18
N VAL A 86 11.98 -35.79 23.47
CA VAL A 86 10.85 -36.22 22.62
C VAL A 86 9.61 -36.46 23.46
N GLU A 87 9.72 -37.19 24.58
CA GLU A 87 8.59 -37.39 25.48
C GLU A 87 8.02 -36.08 26.02
N LYS A 88 8.89 -35.13 26.36
CA LYS A 88 8.46 -33.84 26.91
C LYS A 88 7.87 -32.90 25.87
N TYR A 89 8.52 -32.72 24.72
CA TYR A 89 8.15 -31.67 23.76
C TYR A 89 7.25 -32.16 22.62
N ILE A 90 7.22 -33.47 22.35
CA ILE A 90 6.40 -34.06 21.29
C ILE A 90 5.17 -34.79 21.85
N ASN A 91 5.27 -35.46 23.01
CA ASN A 91 4.13 -36.20 23.57
C ASN A 91 3.28 -35.38 24.55
N GLN A 92 3.82 -34.31 25.14
CA GLN A 92 3.06 -33.41 26.00
C GLN A 92 2.64 -32.16 25.22
N VAL A 93 1.37 -32.12 24.85
CA VAL A 93 0.78 -31.02 24.09
C VAL A 93 0.93 -29.69 24.86
N ALA A 94 1.24 -28.61 24.15
CA ALA A 94 1.40 -27.25 24.67
C ALA A 94 2.66 -27.00 25.52
N PHE A 95 3.68 -27.86 25.41
CA PHE A 95 5.03 -27.58 25.91
C PHE A 95 5.96 -27.22 24.76
N SER A 96 6.57 -26.04 24.82
CA SER A 96 7.52 -25.57 23.80
C SER A 96 8.95 -25.63 24.31
N GLY A 97 9.77 -26.48 23.70
CA GLY A 97 11.22 -26.47 23.94
C GLY A 97 11.91 -25.20 23.44
N ALA A 98 11.23 -24.36 22.64
CA ALA A 98 11.74 -23.04 22.25
C ALA A 98 11.46 -21.98 23.31
N GLU A 99 10.28 -22.02 23.92
CA GLU A 99 9.94 -21.15 25.05
C GLU A 99 10.84 -21.45 26.26
N GLU A 100 10.97 -22.72 26.64
CA GLU A 100 11.83 -23.12 27.75
C GLU A 100 13.30 -22.74 27.52
N PHE A 101 13.76 -22.81 26.27
CA PHE A 101 15.11 -22.35 25.91
C PHE A 101 15.25 -20.84 26.10
N LEU A 102 14.34 -20.05 25.53
CA LEU A 102 14.32 -18.60 25.73
C LEU A 102 14.22 -18.24 27.21
N GLU A 103 13.49 -19.02 28.00
CA GLU A 103 13.36 -18.80 29.42
C GLU A 103 14.63 -19.09 30.21
N LYS A 104 15.32 -20.16 29.86
CA LYS A 104 16.59 -20.54 30.48
C LYS A 104 17.71 -19.54 30.15
N TYR A 105 17.67 -18.96 28.95
CA TYR A 105 18.71 -18.08 28.42
C TYR A 105 18.22 -16.63 28.24
N LYS A 106 17.28 -16.14 29.07
CA LYS A 106 16.66 -14.79 28.92
C LYS A 106 17.66 -13.63 28.81
N ASP A 107 18.85 -13.77 29.37
CA ASP A 107 19.88 -12.72 29.35
C ASP A 107 20.81 -12.80 28.12
N SER A 108 20.93 -13.97 27.48
CA SER A 108 21.87 -14.21 26.37
C SER A 108 21.20 -14.55 25.03
N ALA A 109 19.93 -14.99 25.05
CA ALA A 109 19.20 -15.51 23.88
C ALA A 109 18.12 -14.56 23.35
N LYS A 110 18.03 -13.30 23.83
CA LYS A 110 17.08 -12.31 23.28
C LYS A 110 17.26 -12.11 21.78
N ASP A 111 18.50 -12.14 21.31
CA ASP A 111 18.84 -11.97 19.89
C ASP A 111 19.02 -13.31 19.16
N ALA A 112 18.61 -14.44 19.77
CA ALA A 112 18.77 -15.76 19.16
C ALA A 112 17.81 -16.01 17.99
N GLY A 113 16.86 -15.10 17.73
CA GLY A 113 15.92 -15.18 16.61
C GLY A 113 14.95 -16.36 16.69
N ILE A 114 14.74 -16.92 17.88
CA ILE A 114 13.85 -18.06 18.12
C ILE A 114 12.39 -17.59 18.12
N ILE A 115 11.51 -18.33 17.46
CA ILE A 115 10.14 -17.88 17.15
C ILE A 115 9.07 -18.76 17.80
N GLY A 116 9.38 -20.03 18.10
CA GLY A 116 8.44 -20.98 18.69
C GLY A 116 8.06 -20.66 20.14
N HIS A 117 6.76 -20.50 20.41
CA HIS A 117 6.23 -20.27 21.77
C HIS A 117 5.16 -21.28 22.19
N PHE A 118 4.21 -21.64 21.32
CA PHE A 118 2.99 -22.34 21.75
C PHE A 118 3.11 -23.86 21.93
N GLY A 119 4.13 -24.52 21.36
CA GLY A 119 4.29 -25.99 21.47
C GLY A 119 3.20 -26.80 20.74
N LEU A 120 2.59 -26.22 19.69
CA LEU A 120 1.51 -26.85 18.90
C LEU A 120 1.84 -26.99 17.41
N GLY A 121 2.82 -26.23 16.90
CA GLY A 121 3.12 -26.14 15.47
C GLY A 121 3.49 -27.48 14.83
N PHE A 122 4.15 -28.38 15.56
CA PHE A 122 4.48 -29.72 15.08
C PHE A 122 3.26 -30.51 14.61
N TYR A 123 2.14 -30.43 15.34
CA TYR A 123 0.95 -31.21 15.03
C TYR A 123 0.20 -30.77 13.77
N SER A 124 0.59 -29.63 13.17
CA SER A 124 0.13 -29.24 11.83
C SER A 124 0.54 -30.26 10.76
N ALA A 125 1.56 -31.09 11.00
CA ALA A 125 1.95 -32.18 10.11
C ALA A 125 0.78 -33.16 9.82
N PHE A 126 -0.07 -33.42 10.82
CA PHE A 126 -1.23 -34.31 10.68
C PHE A 126 -2.38 -33.69 9.86
N MET A 127 -2.27 -32.44 9.41
CA MET A 127 -3.21 -31.87 8.44
C MET A 127 -3.07 -32.49 7.06
N VAL A 128 -1.86 -32.95 6.72
CA VAL A 128 -1.52 -33.47 5.38
C VAL A 128 -0.97 -34.90 5.41
N ALA A 129 -0.66 -35.42 6.60
CA ALA A 129 -0.09 -36.74 6.79
C ALA A 129 -1.05 -37.67 7.57
N GLU A 130 -1.09 -38.94 7.15
CA GLU A 130 -1.76 -40.02 7.90
C GLU A 130 -0.88 -40.58 9.02
N LYS A 131 0.44 -40.45 8.87
CA LYS A 131 1.45 -40.92 9.82
C LYS A 131 2.66 -39.99 9.79
N VAL A 132 3.23 -39.72 10.96
CA VAL A 132 4.43 -38.90 11.12
C VAL A 132 5.49 -39.70 11.89
N GLU A 133 6.73 -39.62 11.42
CA GLU A 133 7.90 -40.17 12.12
C GLU A 133 8.88 -39.05 12.44
N ILE A 134 9.56 -39.16 13.57
CA ILE A 134 10.70 -38.32 13.95
C ILE A 134 11.88 -39.23 14.21
N ILE A 135 12.97 -39.02 13.48
CA ILE A 135 14.26 -39.68 13.72
C ILE A 135 15.26 -38.61 14.14
N THR A 136 15.69 -38.62 15.40
CA THR A 136 16.46 -37.52 15.98
C THR A 136 17.67 -38.01 16.78
N LYS A 137 18.77 -37.26 16.66
CA LYS A 137 20.01 -37.48 17.42
C LYS A 137 20.44 -36.16 18.05
N SER A 138 20.35 -36.09 19.37
CA SER A 138 20.84 -34.93 20.13
C SER A 138 22.34 -34.70 19.92
N PHE A 139 22.75 -33.43 20.01
CA PHE A 139 24.15 -33.03 20.15
C PHE A 139 24.79 -33.58 21.44
N LYS A 140 23.96 -33.94 22.43
CA LYS A 140 24.40 -34.66 23.62
C LYS A 140 24.83 -36.08 23.26
N ASN A 141 25.73 -36.64 24.08
CA ASN A 141 26.22 -38.00 23.91
C ASN A 141 25.21 -39.05 24.40
N GLU A 142 24.02 -39.08 23.79
CA GLU A 142 22.91 -39.98 24.09
C GLU A 142 22.47 -40.75 22.82
N PRO A 143 21.83 -41.93 22.93
CA PRO A 143 21.31 -42.67 21.78
C PRO A 143 20.34 -41.84 20.92
N ALA A 144 20.26 -42.16 19.63
CA ALA A 144 19.23 -41.57 18.78
C ALA A 144 17.85 -42.18 19.08
N ALA A 145 16.80 -41.42 18.81
CA ALA A 145 15.43 -41.81 19.04
C ALA A 145 14.63 -41.85 17.73
N HIS A 146 13.74 -42.83 17.62
CA HIS A 146 12.75 -42.94 16.55
C HIS A 146 11.36 -42.94 17.18
N TRP A 147 10.63 -41.87 16.91
CA TRP A 147 9.24 -41.69 17.32
C TRP A 147 8.31 -41.85 16.12
N THR A 148 7.14 -42.46 16.34
CA THR A 148 6.12 -42.65 15.30
C THR A 148 4.71 -42.49 15.87
N CYS A 149 3.83 -41.83 15.12
CA CYS A 149 2.42 -41.66 15.47
C CYS A 149 1.56 -41.59 14.20
N ASP A 150 0.36 -42.16 14.23
CA ASP A 150 -0.64 -42.17 13.15
C ASP A 150 -1.73 -41.10 13.32
N GLY A 151 -1.49 -40.11 14.18
CA GLY A 151 -2.44 -39.05 14.51
C GLY A 151 -3.50 -39.46 15.52
N SER A 152 -3.41 -40.66 16.09
CA SER A 152 -4.10 -41.04 17.32
C SER A 152 -3.32 -40.59 18.57
N PRO A 153 -3.90 -40.69 19.78
CA PRO A 153 -3.15 -40.50 21.03
C PRO A 153 -2.05 -41.56 21.28
N GLU A 154 -1.93 -42.58 20.43
CA GLU A 154 -0.92 -43.63 20.55
C GLU A 154 0.35 -43.26 19.76
N PHE A 155 1.50 -43.56 20.34
CA PHE A 155 2.80 -43.37 19.72
C PHE A 155 3.75 -44.51 20.09
N THR A 156 4.80 -44.70 19.29
CA THR A 156 5.94 -45.54 19.64
C THR A 156 7.20 -44.68 19.76
N LEU A 157 8.08 -45.05 20.69
CA LEU A 157 9.39 -44.43 20.87
C LEU A 157 10.41 -45.54 21.10
N VAL A 158 11.36 -45.68 20.17
CA VAL A 158 12.41 -46.70 20.21
C VAL A 158 13.77 -46.07 19.92
N GLU A 159 14.85 -46.79 20.21
CA GLU A 159 16.20 -46.37 19.83
C GLU A 159 16.38 -46.43 18.31
N SER A 160 17.16 -45.50 17.75
CA SER A 160 17.45 -45.40 16.32
C SER A 160 18.94 -45.56 16.03
N ASP A 161 19.26 -46.05 14.83
CA ASP A 161 20.64 -46.15 14.33
C ASP A 161 21.17 -44.83 13.71
N LYS A 162 20.41 -43.72 13.80
CA LYS A 162 20.85 -42.41 13.27
C LYS A 162 22.15 -41.95 13.96
N LYS A 163 23.20 -41.74 13.15
CA LYS A 163 24.53 -41.35 13.63
C LYS A 163 24.75 -39.84 13.66
N GLU A 164 24.17 -39.14 12.69
CA GLU A 164 24.36 -37.71 12.50
C GLU A 164 23.41 -36.90 13.38
N ARG A 165 23.92 -35.79 13.94
CA ARG A 165 23.16 -34.85 14.78
C ARG A 165 22.03 -34.20 13.99
N GLY A 166 20.91 -33.95 14.66
CA GLY A 166 19.77 -33.21 14.13
C GLY A 166 18.53 -34.09 14.07
N THR A 167 17.50 -33.62 13.35
CA THR A 167 16.21 -34.30 13.28
C THR A 167 15.77 -34.49 11.83
N GLU A 168 15.16 -35.64 11.55
CA GLU A 168 14.42 -35.89 10.32
C GLU A 168 12.96 -36.13 10.69
N ILE A 169 12.07 -35.31 10.13
CA ILE A 169 10.63 -35.47 10.23
C ILE A 169 10.13 -36.05 8.92
N ILE A 170 9.42 -37.18 8.98
CA ILE A 170 8.92 -37.93 7.82
C ILE A 170 7.40 -37.90 7.87
N LEU A 171 6.79 -37.30 6.85
CA LEU A 171 5.34 -37.23 6.68
C LEU A 171 4.93 -38.28 5.64
N HIS A 172 4.09 -39.22 6.05
CA HIS A 172 3.42 -40.13 5.12
C HIS A 172 2.17 -39.42 4.62
N ILE A 173 2.22 -38.95 3.37
CA ILE A 173 1.22 -38.03 2.82
C ILE A 173 -0.11 -38.77 2.64
N ALA A 174 -1.18 -38.18 3.18
CA ALA A 174 -2.53 -38.74 3.11
C ALA A 174 -3.07 -38.76 1.67
N GLU A 175 -4.04 -39.63 1.39
CA GLU A 175 -4.59 -39.83 0.04
C GLU A 175 -5.23 -38.56 -0.56
N ASP A 176 -5.80 -37.70 0.29
CA ASP A 176 -6.42 -36.43 -0.10
C ASP A 176 -5.42 -35.26 -0.21
N SER A 177 -4.15 -35.49 0.13
CA SER A 177 -3.11 -34.46 0.27
C SER A 177 -1.93 -34.68 -0.70
N THR A 178 -2.13 -35.49 -1.74
CA THR A 178 -1.08 -35.87 -2.71
C THR A 178 -0.49 -34.70 -3.49
N GLU A 179 -1.13 -33.52 -3.49
CA GLU A 179 -0.57 -32.29 -4.06
C GLU A 179 0.79 -31.91 -3.42
N PHE A 180 1.03 -32.26 -2.15
CA PHE A 180 2.29 -31.99 -1.46
C PHE A 180 3.41 -32.96 -1.81
N LEU A 181 3.15 -33.93 -2.71
CA LEU A 181 4.18 -34.70 -3.38
C LEU A 181 4.66 -34.00 -4.66
N GLU A 182 4.02 -32.92 -5.12
CA GLU A 182 4.44 -32.20 -6.33
C GLU A 182 5.50 -31.14 -6.02
N GLU A 183 6.63 -31.19 -6.74
CA GLU A 183 7.76 -30.30 -6.50
C GLU A 183 7.40 -28.82 -6.64
N TYR A 184 6.56 -28.49 -7.63
CA TYR A 184 6.06 -27.13 -7.84
C TYR A 184 5.31 -26.61 -6.61
N ARG A 185 4.48 -27.46 -6.00
CA ARG A 185 3.67 -27.09 -4.83
C ARG A 185 4.56 -26.83 -3.61
N ILE A 186 5.49 -27.73 -3.31
CA ILE A 186 6.45 -27.53 -2.21
C ILE A 186 7.31 -26.28 -2.45
N ARG A 187 7.77 -26.06 -3.69
CA ARG A 187 8.53 -24.85 -4.05
C ARG A 187 7.73 -23.57 -3.82
N GLU A 188 6.46 -23.55 -4.22
CA GLU A 188 5.56 -22.42 -4.00
C GLU A 188 5.43 -22.10 -2.50
N LEU A 189 5.21 -23.13 -1.67
CA LEU A 189 5.09 -22.97 -0.22
C LEU A 189 6.39 -22.46 0.43
N LEU A 190 7.54 -23.04 0.07
CA LEU A 190 8.84 -22.58 0.57
C LEU A 190 9.12 -21.13 0.14
N THR A 191 8.76 -20.76 -1.09
CA THR A 191 8.91 -19.38 -1.60
C THR A 191 7.94 -18.41 -0.92
N LYS A 192 6.75 -18.87 -0.52
CA LYS A 192 5.75 -18.04 0.13
C LYS A 192 6.06 -17.81 1.60
N TYR A 193 6.42 -18.87 2.33
CA TYR A 193 6.51 -18.83 3.79
C TYR A 193 7.93 -18.79 4.34
N ASN A 194 8.91 -19.28 3.58
CA ASN A 194 10.27 -19.50 4.06
C ASN A 194 11.35 -18.79 3.23
N LYS A 195 10.93 -17.86 2.38
CA LYS A 195 11.80 -17.13 1.43
C LYS A 195 13.02 -16.48 2.06
N PHE A 196 12.89 -16.04 3.30
CA PHE A 196 13.90 -15.23 3.97
C PHE A 196 14.43 -15.84 5.25
N MET A 197 14.12 -17.12 5.53
CA MET A 197 14.54 -17.80 6.75
C MET A 197 16.06 -17.70 6.97
N PRO A 198 16.54 -17.52 8.21
CA PRO A 198 17.95 -17.27 8.51
C PRO A 198 18.87 -18.49 8.32
N VAL A 199 18.31 -19.67 8.02
CA VAL A 199 19.04 -20.90 7.75
C VAL A 199 18.83 -21.28 6.28
N PRO A 200 19.88 -21.65 5.52
CA PRO A 200 19.72 -22.12 4.15
C PRO A 200 18.79 -23.34 4.07
N ILE A 201 17.86 -23.31 3.13
CA ILE A 201 16.91 -24.37 2.85
C ILE A 201 17.25 -24.94 1.49
N LYS A 202 17.60 -26.22 1.46
CA LYS A 202 17.86 -26.99 0.25
C LYS A 202 16.57 -27.66 -0.24
N PHE A 203 16.27 -27.50 -1.52
CA PHE A 203 15.18 -28.19 -2.19
C PHE A 203 15.60 -28.63 -3.61
N GLY A 204 16.09 -29.86 -3.69
CA GLY A 204 16.64 -30.46 -4.91
C GLY A 204 18.03 -29.91 -5.28
N THR A 205 18.41 -30.11 -6.54
CA THR A 205 19.67 -29.62 -7.13
C THR A 205 19.39 -28.71 -8.32
N LYS A 206 20.38 -27.90 -8.71
CA LYS A 206 20.34 -27.03 -9.90
C LYS A 206 21.65 -27.09 -10.66
N GLN A 207 21.61 -26.76 -11.94
CA GLN A 207 22.79 -26.65 -12.80
C GLN A 207 23.35 -25.22 -12.70
N GLU A 208 24.62 -25.10 -12.33
CA GLU A 208 25.35 -23.83 -12.29
C GLU A 208 26.44 -23.81 -13.37
N ALA A 209 26.48 -22.75 -14.16
CA ALA A 209 27.47 -22.59 -15.22
C ALA A 209 28.86 -22.35 -14.61
N LEU A 210 29.84 -23.15 -15.02
CA LEU A 210 31.23 -22.94 -14.64
C LEU A 210 31.79 -21.71 -15.37
N PRO A 211 32.63 -20.89 -14.70
CA PRO A 211 33.28 -19.76 -15.35
C PRO A 211 34.06 -20.21 -16.59
N LYS A 212 33.96 -19.46 -17.68
CA LYS A 212 34.77 -19.74 -18.88
C LYS A 212 36.26 -19.58 -18.51
N PRO A 213 37.11 -20.62 -18.72
CA PRO A 213 38.55 -20.49 -18.52
C PRO A 213 39.14 -19.40 -19.42
N GLU A 214 40.11 -18.63 -18.94
CA GLU A 214 40.73 -17.53 -19.71
C GLU A 214 41.37 -18.03 -21.03
N ASP A 215 41.87 -19.27 -21.04
CA ASP A 215 42.52 -19.92 -22.20
C ASP A 215 41.55 -20.70 -23.09
N ALA A 216 40.23 -20.57 -22.86
CA ALA A 216 39.25 -21.39 -23.55
C ALA A 216 39.07 -20.97 -25.03
N PRO A 217 39.02 -21.93 -25.97
CA PRO A 217 38.91 -21.64 -27.40
C PRO A 217 37.61 -20.91 -27.76
N GLU A 218 37.53 -20.33 -28.97
CA GLU A 218 36.35 -19.59 -29.43
C GLU A 218 35.07 -20.44 -29.47
N ASP A 219 35.19 -21.76 -29.57
CA ASP A 219 34.09 -22.73 -29.58
C ASP A 219 33.80 -23.38 -28.20
N TYR A 220 34.31 -22.79 -27.11
CA TYR A 220 34.08 -23.31 -25.75
C TYR A 220 32.59 -23.41 -25.40
N LYS A 221 32.15 -24.62 -25.05
CA LYS A 221 30.82 -24.89 -24.53
C LYS A 221 30.82 -24.66 -23.02
N THR A 222 29.88 -23.86 -22.53
CA THR A 222 29.68 -23.66 -21.10
C THR A 222 29.45 -25.01 -20.42
N GLU A 223 30.38 -25.39 -19.55
CA GLU A 223 30.24 -26.54 -18.67
C GLU A 223 29.34 -26.17 -17.50
N TYR A 224 28.56 -27.14 -17.01
CA TYR A 224 27.66 -26.95 -15.86
C TYR A 224 28.04 -27.96 -14.77
N GLN A 225 27.96 -27.52 -13.52
CA GLN A 225 28.06 -28.38 -12.35
C GLN A 225 26.71 -28.47 -11.65
N GLU A 226 26.38 -29.65 -11.14
CA GLU A 226 25.21 -29.85 -10.31
C GLU A 226 25.52 -29.43 -8.87
N VAL A 227 24.77 -28.48 -8.35
CA VAL A 227 24.92 -27.93 -7.00
C VAL A 227 23.59 -27.99 -6.24
N ASP A 228 23.67 -27.93 -4.91
CA ASP A 228 22.48 -27.84 -4.06
C ASP A 228 21.65 -26.60 -4.41
N ASN A 229 20.34 -26.79 -4.52
CA ASN A 229 19.42 -25.70 -4.82
C ASN A 229 18.92 -25.07 -3.52
N ILE A 230 19.63 -24.04 -3.06
CA ILE A 230 19.17 -23.20 -1.95
C ILE A 230 18.03 -22.29 -2.43
N ILE A 231 16.84 -22.50 -1.89
CA ILE A 231 15.57 -21.90 -2.33
C ILE A 231 15.29 -20.55 -1.67
N ASN A 232 15.85 -20.30 -0.48
CA ASN A 232 15.65 -19.06 0.27
C ASN A 232 16.89 -18.15 0.26
N ASN A 233 16.69 -16.90 0.67
CA ASN A 233 17.74 -15.91 0.93
C ASN A 233 17.88 -15.68 2.44
N PRO A 234 18.91 -16.24 3.10
CA PRO A 234 19.09 -16.10 4.55
C PRO A 234 19.55 -14.72 5.03
N ASN A 235 20.06 -13.89 4.11
CA ASN A 235 20.65 -12.58 4.43
C ASN A 235 19.98 -11.47 3.60
N PRO A 236 18.65 -11.29 3.73
CA PRO A 236 17.93 -10.32 2.93
C PRO A 236 18.31 -8.88 3.30
N ALA A 237 18.09 -7.95 2.37
CA ALA A 237 18.61 -6.59 2.50
C ALA A 237 18.19 -5.88 3.81
N TRP A 238 16.95 -6.08 4.30
CA TRP A 238 16.47 -5.40 5.51
C TRP A 238 17.18 -5.83 6.80
N THR A 239 17.89 -6.95 6.79
CA THR A 239 18.66 -7.45 7.96
C THR A 239 20.04 -6.83 8.05
N LYS A 240 20.50 -6.16 6.99
CA LYS A 240 21.82 -5.54 6.90
C LYS A 240 21.77 -4.09 7.36
N GLN A 241 22.91 -3.55 7.81
CA GLN A 241 22.98 -2.14 8.15
C GLN A 241 22.82 -1.27 6.89
N PRO A 242 22.12 -0.12 6.95
CA PRO A 242 21.97 0.75 5.79
C PRO A 242 23.28 1.22 5.17
N THR A 243 24.36 1.30 5.95
CA THR A 243 25.72 1.69 5.50
C THR A 243 26.39 0.62 4.63
N ASP A 244 25.93 -0.62 4.73
CA ASP A 244 26.51 -1.77 4.03
C ASP A 244 25.75 -2.10 2.73
N LEU A 245 24.77 -1.26 2.36
CA LEU A 245 23.90 -1.44 1.22
C LEU A 245 24.06 -0.30 0.22
N THR A 246 24.10 -0.68 -1.05
CA THR A 246 24.06 0.23 -2.18
C THR A 246 22.63 0.40 -2.70
N ASP A 247 22.38 1.41 -3.53
CA ASP A 247 21.08 1.58 -4.19
C ASP A 247 20.67 0.36 -5.03
N GLU A 248 21.64 -0.35 -5.63
CA GLU A 248 21.36 -1.56 -6.41
C GLU A 248 20.93 -2.73 -5.52
N ASP A 249 21.41 -2.81 -4.27
CA ASP A 249 20.96 -3.82 -3.32
C ASP A 249 19.46 -3.63 -2.98
N TYR A 250 19.01 -2.38 -2.80
CA TYR A 250 17.60 -2.07 -2.59
C TYR A 250 16.75 -2.42 -3.83
N LYS A 251 17.23 -2.10 -5.03
CA LYS A 251 16.52 -2.46 -6.27
C LYS A 251 16.42 -3.96 -6.47
N ASN A 252 17.51 -4.69 -6.23
CA ASN A 252 17.53 -6.15 -6.32
C ASN A 252 16.60 -6.77 -5.29
N PHE A 253 16.59 -6.25 -4.06
CA PHE A 253 15.68 -6.72 -3.04
C PHE A 253 14.20 -6.43 -3.39
N TYR A 254 13.90 -5.28 -4.01
CA TYR A 254 12.56 -5.00 -4.53
C TYR A 254 12.12 -6.01 -5.60
N ARG A 255 12.99 -6.31 -6.57
CA ARG A 255 12.75 -7.32 -7.62
C ARG A 255 12.62 -8.73 -7.03
N GLU A 256 13.39 -9.03 -5.99
CA GLU A 256 13.29 -10.29 -5.25
C GLU A 256 11.92 -10.41 -4.59
N LEU A 257 11.42 -9.38 -3.90
CA LEU A 257 10.09 -9.39 -3.29
C LEU A 257 8.98 -9.52 -4.33
N TYR A 258 9.09 -8.78 -5.44
CA TYR A 258 8.04 -8.65 -6.45
C TYR A 258 8.56 -8.99 -7.86
N PRO A 259 8.83 -10.27 -8.16
CA PRO A 259 9.49 -10.69 -9.40
C PRO A 259 8.68 -10.44 -10.67
N MET A 260 7.37 -10.22 -10.53
CA MET A 260 6.47 -9.89 -11.64
C MET A 260 6.40 -8.38 -11.93
N GLN A 261 7.06 -7.55 -11.10
CA GLN A 261 7.07 -6.10 -11.22
C GLN A 261 8.36 -5.66 -11.92
N PHE A 262 8.20 -5.08 -13.11
CA PHE A 262 9.32 -4.62 -13.93
C PHE A 262 9.71 -3.17 -13.64
N ASP A 263 8.80 -2.39 -13.08
CA ASP A 263 9.05 -0.99 -12.73
C ASP A 263 9.91 -0.88 -11.47
N GLU A 264 10.88 0.03 -11.51
CA GLU A 264 11.67 0.37 -10.33
C GLU A 264 10.86 1.26 -9.37
N PRO A 265 11.06 1.10 -8.04
CA PRO A 265 10.43 1.97 -7.06
C PRO A 265 11.00 3.39 -7.17
N LEU A 266 10.17 4.39 -6.85
CA LEU A 266 10.54 5.81 -6.88
C LEU A 266 11.66 6.13 -5.88
N PHE A 267 11.56 5.53 -4.70
CA PHE A 267 12.53 5.57 -3.62
C PHE A 267 12.18 4.51 -2.56
N HIS A 268 13.11 4.28 -1.63
CA HIS A 268 12.96 3.35 -0.52
C HIS A 268 13.18 4.05 0.82
N ILE A 269 12.69 3.41 1.88
CA ILE A 269 12.79 3.85 3.27
C ILE A 269 13.23 2.64 4.09
N HIS A 270 14.48 2.66 4.54
CA HIS A 270 15.01 1.62 5.42
C HIS A 270 14.62 1.94 6.87
N LEU A 271 13.82 1.06 7.46
CA LEU A 271 13.47 1.05 8.87
C LEU A 271 14.51 0.23 9.62
N ASN A 272 15.19 0.85 10.59
CA ASN A 272 16.11 0.14 11.48
C ASN A 272 16.06 0.83 12.85
N VAL A 273 15.55 0.14 13.86
CA VAL A 273 15.50 0.59 15.27
C VAL A 273 15.50 -0.62 16.20
N ASP A 274 16.21 -0.48 17.31
CA ASP A 274 16.39 -1.48 18.38
C ASP A 274 15.81 -1.04 19.73
N TYR A 275 15.48 0.25 19.89
CA TYR A 275 14.85 0.82 21.09
C TYR A 275 13.80 1.90 20.78
N PRO A 276 12.62 1.92 21.44
CA PRO A 276 12.17 1.06 22.55
C PRO A 276 11.54 -0.28 22.11
N PHE A 277 11.65 -0.61 20.83
CA PHE A 277 11.23 -1.87 20.21
C PHE A 277 12.17 -2.14 19.02
N ASN A 278 12.20 -3.38 18.58
CA ASN A 278 12.98 -3.85 17.45
C ASN A 278 12.12 -3.82 16.19
N LEU A 279 12.54 -3.09 15.19
CA LEU A 279 11.87 -3.00 13.89
C LEU A 279 12.93 -2.81 12.81
N THR A 280 12.99 -3.79 11.92
CA THR A 280 13.73 -3.70 10.67
C THR A 280 12.77 -3.79 9.50
N GLY A 281 13.17 -3.33 8.32
CA GLY A 281 12.30 -3.39 7.16
C GLY A 281 12.70 -2.38 6.09
N ILE A 282 12.16 -2.57 4.90
CA ILE A 282 12.33 -1.63 3.80
C ILE A 282 10.97 -1.40 3.17
N LEU A 283 10.53 -0.15 3.15
CA LEU A 283 9.33 0.29 2.46
C LEU A 283 9.71 0.95 1.14
N TYR A 284 8.92 0.72 0.10
CA TYR A 284 9.11 1.22 -1.25
C TYR A 284 7.89 1.99 -1.68
N PHE A 285 8.12 3.15 -2.30
CA PHE A 285 7.09 3.89 -3.03
C PHE A 285 7.05 3.37 -4.47
N PRO A 286 6.02 2.60 -4.86
CA PRO A 286 5.89 2.15 -6.23
C PRO A 286 5.48 3.32 -7.14
N LYS A 287 5.74 3.19 -8.45
CA LYS A 287 5.01 3.99 -9.43
C LYS A 287 3.55 3.55 -9.42
N LEU A 288 2.63 4.50 -9.34
CA LEU A 288 1.20 4.19 -9.37
C LEU A 288 0.74 4.14 -10.83
N ASP A 289 0.16 3.01 -11.24
CA ASP A 289 -0.55 2.94 -12.52
C ASP A 289 -1.86 3.74 -12.42
N ALA A 290 -2.27 4.38 -13.51
CA ALA A 290 -3.53 5.12 -13.61
C ALA A 290 -4.76 4.25 -13.35
N ASN A 291 -4.61 2.93 -13.55
CA ASN A 291 -5.60 1.95 -13.12
C ASN A 291 -5.29 1.53 -11.68
N LEU A 292 -6.14 1.99 -10.74
CA LEU A 292 -6.23 1.53 -9.34
C LEU A 292 -6.69 0.05 -9.28
N GLN A 293 -6.01 -0.86 -9.99
CA GLN A 293 -6.26 -2.29 -9.89
C GLN A 293 -5.97 -2.75 -8.46
N VAL A 294 -6.71 -3.78 -8.03
CA VAL A 294 -6.52 -4.43 -6.72
C VAL A 294 -5.05 -4.79 -6.54
N GLN A 295 -4.36 -4.08 -5.65
CA GLN A 295 -2.95 -4.32 -5.36
C GLN A 295 -2.79 -5.70 -4.73
N LYS A 296 -2.23 -6.65 -5.49
CA LYS A 296 -1.76 -7.94 -4.97
C LYS A 296 -0.44 -7.79 -4.21
N ASP A 297 0.37 -6.81 -4.60
CA ASP A 297 1.69 -6.57 -4.03
C ASP A 297 1.59 -5.60 -2.84
N LYS A 298 1.53 -6.16 -1.64
CA LYS A 298 1.39 -5.43 -0.37
C LYS A 298 2.67 -5.50 0.44
N ILE A 299 2.74 -4.68 1.49
CA ILE A 299 3.74 -4.82 2.55
C ILE A 299 3.57 -6.18 3.21
N GLN A 300 4.67 -6.91 3.37
CA GLN A 300 4.70 -8.20 4.03
C GLN A 300 5.22 -8.04 5.47
N LEU A 301 4.54 -8.66 6.43
CA LEU A 301 4.95 -8.72 7.82
C LEU A 301 5.73 -10.00 8.10
N TYR A 302 6.90 -9.83 8.71
CA TYR A 302 7.77 -10.88 9.18
C TYR A 302 8.01 -10.75 10.67
N GLN A 303 8.41 -11.86 11.27
CA GLN A 303 8.94 -11.91 12.63
C GLN A 303 10.19 -12.79 12.63
N ASN A 304 11.35 -12.18 12.89
CA ASN A 304 12.65 -12.85 12.80
C ASN A 304 12.79 -13.59 11.45
N GLN A 305 12.45 -12.90 10.36
CA GLN A 305 12.46 -13.41 8.98
C GLN A 305 11.49 -14.57 8.66
N VAL A 306 10.60 -14.98 9.58
CA VAL A 306 9.45 -15.86 9.26
C VAL A 306 8.29 -15.02 8.74
N PHE A 307 7.74 -15.38 7.58
CA PHE A 307 6.55 -14.74 7.04
C PHE A 307 5.34 -14.99 7.92
N VAL A 308 4.66 -13.92 8.31
CA VAL A 308 3.44 -13.95 9.13
C VAL A 308 2.21 -13.73 8.27
N THR A 309 2.10 -12.55 7.65
CA THR A 309 0.93 -12.11 6.88
C THR A 309 1.27 -10.93 5.98
N ASP A 310 0.46 -10.67 4.96
CA ASP A 310 0.48 -9.42 4.18
C ASP A 310 -0.63 -8.44 4.62
N ASN A 311 -1.42 -8.82 5.65
CA ASN A 311 -2.40 -7.94 6.26
C ASN A 311 -1.77 -7.17 7.43
N VAL A 312 -1.30 -5.95 7.13
CA VAL A 312 -0.58 -5.08 8.07
C VAL A 312 -1.46 -4.04 8.76
N GLU A 313 -2.79 -4.26 8.77
CA GLU A 313 -3.76 -3.37 9.41
C GLU A 313 -3.40 -3.09 10.88
N GLY A 314 -3.39 -1.81 11.26
CA GLY A 314 -3.03 -1.35 12.60
C GLY A 314 -1.52 -1.23 12.88
N ILE A 315 -0.65 -1.96 12.15
CA ILE A 315 0.81 -1.80 12.25
C ILE A 315 1.28 -0.68 11.34
N VAL A 316 0.87 -0.73 10.07
CA VAL A 316 1.20 0.30 9.10
C VAL A 316 0.05 1.31 9.06
N PRO A 317 0.33 2.62 9.15
CA PRO A 317 -0.68 3.66 8.96
C PRO A 317 -1.45 3.46 7.65
N GLU A 318 -2.76 3.68 7.68
CA GLU A 318 -3.66 3.35 6.56
C GLU A 318 -3.23 3.98 5.23
N PHE A 319 -2.78 5.25 5.28
CA PHE A 319 -2.31 5.96 4.10
C PHE A 319 -1.06 5.36 3.45
N LEU A 320 -0.29 4.55 4.18
CA LEU A 320 0.92 3.88 3.72
C LEU A 320 0.67 2.42 3.26
N VAL A 321 -0.56 1.92 3.36
CA VAL A 321 -0.89 0.54 2.94
C VAL A 321 -0.69 0.33 1.44
N MET A 322 -0.74 1.41 0.65
CA MET A 322 -0.45 1.39 -0.80
C MET A 322 1.05 1.24 -1.13
N LEU A 323 1.93 1.29 -0.12
CA LEU A 323 3.34 1.03 -0.31
C LEU A 323 3.62 -0.47 -0.46
N ARG A 324 4.84 -0.77 -0.90
CA ARG A 324 5.36 -2.13 -1.01
C ARG A 324 6.52 -2.31 -0.03
N GLY A 325 6.86 -3.55 0.32
CA GLY A 325 8.07 -3.84 1.08
C GLY A 325 7.88 -4.87 2.18
N VAL A 326 8.78 -4.82 3.15
CA VAL A 326 8.83 -5.72 4.29
C VAL A 326 8.95 -4.94 5.59
N ILE A 327 8.25 -5.43 6.61
CA ILE A 327 8.46 -5.04 7.99
C ILE A 327 8.73 -6.31 8.79
N ASP A 328 9.75 -6.29 9.64
CA ASP A 328 10.16 -7.40 10.49
C ASP A 328 10.33 -6.92 11.94
N SER A 329 9.56 -7.51 12.86
CA SER A 329 9.62 -7.14 14.28
C SER A 329 9.26 -8.32 15.19
N PRO A 330 10.13 -8.69 16.16
CA PRO A 330 9.81 -9.65 17.21
C PRO A 330 8.85 -9.12 18.27
N ASP A 331 8.64 -7.81 18.33
CA ASP A 331 7.84 -7.15 19.37
C ASP A 331 6.34 -7.05 19.03
N ILE A 332 5.92 -7.61 17.90
CA ILE A 332 4.52 -7.66 17.47
C ILE A 332 3.86 -8.93 18.03
N PRO A 333 2.81 -8.81 18.88
CA PRO A 333 2.18 -9.98 19.47
C PRO A 333 1.33 -10.72 18.44
N LEU A 334 1.69 -11.97 18.18
CA LEU A 334 0.95 -12.87 17.30
C LEU A 334 -0.06 -13.71 18.06
N ASN A 335 -1.17 -14.03 17.39
CA ASN A 335 -2.09 -15.08 17.85
C ASN A 335 -1.51 -16.49 17.58
N VAL A 336 -2.17 -17.53 18.11
CA VAL A 336 -1.72 -18.93 18.00
C VAL A 336 -1.56 -19.38 16.54
N SER A 337 -2.45 -18.94 15.64
CA SER A 337 -2.39 -19.25 14.21
C SER A 337 -1.38 -18.39 13.43
N ARG A 338 -0.81 -17.36 14.07
CA ARG A 338 0.06 -16.33 13.46
C ARG A 338 -0.58 -15.65 12.25
N SER A 339 -1.90 -15.49 12.26
CA SER A 339 -2.67 -15.01 11.10
C SER A 339 -3.40 -13.69 11.34
N TYR A 340 -3.59 -13.29 12.61
CA TYR A 340 -4.23 -12.03 12.97
C TYR A 340 -3.49 -11.37 14.13
N LEU A 341 -3.53 -10.04 14.14
CA LEU A 341 -2.85 -9.20 15.11
C LEU A 341 -3.78 -8.90 16.28
N GLN A 342 -3.23 -8.91 17.49
CA GLN A 342 -3.93 -8.41 18.67
C GLN A 342 -3.67 -6.91 18.84
N ALA A 343 -4.67 -6.18 19.34
CA ALA A 343 -4.52 -4.76 19.62
C ALA A 343 -3.51 -4.56 20.77
N ASP A 344 -2.37 -3.95 20.46
CA ASP A 344 -1.25 -3.84 21.40
C ASP A 344 -0.59 -2.44 21.41
N GLY A 345 0.00 -2.07 22.56
CA GLY A 345 0.68 -0.79 22.74
C GLY A 345 1.94 -0.63 21.88
N ASN A 346 2.68 -1.71 21.64
CA ASN A 346 3.86 -1.72 20.77
C ASN A 346 3.47 -1.55 19.30
N VAL A 347 2.37 -2.15 18.85
CA VAL A 347 1.84 -1.94 17.49
C VAL A 347 1.61 -0.45 17.22
N LYS A 348 1.00 0.28 18.17
CA LYS A 348 0.84 1.74 18.06
C LYS A 348 2.17 2.49 18.01
N LYS A 349 3.17 2.09 18.81
CA LYS A 349 4.50 2.73 18.81
C LYS A 349 5.23 2.51 17.48
N ILE A 350 5.17 1.29 16.94
CA ILE A 350 5.71 0.93 15.62
C ILE A 350 5.05 1.76 14.53
N SER A 351 3.72 1.83 14.51
CA SER A 351 2.96 2.65 13.55
C SER A 351 3.39 4.12 13.57
N ASN A 352 3.45 4.74 14.75
CA ASN A 352 3.93 6.13 14.91
C ASN A 352 5.38 6.31 14.42
N TYR A 353 6.25 5.33 14.65
CA TYR A 353 7.64 5.37 14.19
C TYR A 353 7.74 5.31 12.67
N ILE A 354 6.95 4.45 12.03
CA ILE A 354 6.87 4.36 10.56
C ILE A 354 6.41 5.70 10.00
N THR A 355 5.31 6.29 10.50
CA THR A 355 4.83 7.62 10.08
C THR A 355 5.94 8.67 10.18
N ARG A 356 6.67 8.67 11.30
CA ARG A 356 7.78 9.61 11.51
C ARG A 356 8.90 9.41 10.49
N LYS A 357 9.38 8.18 10.31
CA LYS A 357 10.47 7.86 9.37
C LYS A 357 10.10 8.19 7.94
N VAL A 358 8.85 7.94 7.55
CA VAL A 358 8.35 8.31 6.22
C VAL A 358 8.36 9.82 6.04
N SER A 359 7.81 10.57 7.00
CA SER A 359 7.82 12.04 6.97
C SER A 359 9.24 12.60 6.87
N ASP A 360 10.16 12.06 7.67
CA ASP A 360 11.55 12.51 7.70
C ASP A 360 12.26 12.21 6.37
N LYS A 361 12.01 11.05 5.76
CA LYS A 361 12.57 10.71 4.44
C LYS A 361 12.00 11.57 3.32
N LEU A 362 10.69 11.84 3.30
CA LEU A 362 10.07 12.74 2.32
C LEU A 362 10.66 14.15 2.42
N LYS A 363 10.82 14.67 3.64
CA LYS A 363 11.49 15.95 3.89
C LYS A 363 12.96 15.95 3.43
N SER A 364 13.69 14.85 3.66
CA SER A 364 15.08 14.70 3.18
C SER A 364 15.15 14.77 1.66
N LEU A 365 14.31 13.99 0.96
CA LEU A 365 14.27 13.96 -0.50
C LEU A 365 13.94 15.34 -1.08
N PHE A 366 12.97 16.04 -0.50
CA PHE A 366 12.63 17.41 -0.87
C PHE A 366 13.82 18.38 -0.72
N ASN A 367 14.56 18.30 0.40
CA ASN A 367 15.68 19.20 0.68
C ASN A 367 16.95 18.87 -0.14
N GLU A 368 17.21 17.58 -0.39
CA GLU A 368 18.40 17.12 -1.11
C GLU A 368 18.30 17.36 -2.61
N ASN A 369 17.13 17.06 -3.20
CA ASN A 369 16.90 17.22 -4.63
C ASN A 369 15.42 17.49 -4.91
N ARG A 370 15.04 18.77 -4.76
CA ARG A 370 13.68 19.23 -5.02
C ARG A 370 13.19 18.93 -6.44
N GLU A 371 14.04 19.09 -7.46
CA GLU A 371 13.65 18.85 -8.85
C GLU A 371 13.27 17.38 -9.10
N ASP A 372 14.02 16.43 -8.52
CA ASP A 372 13.66 15.00 -8.58
C ASP A 372 12.38 14.70 -7.79
N PHE A 373 12.19 15.35 -6.64
CA PHE A 373 10.96 15.21 -5.84
C PHE A 373 9.71 15.72 -6.60
N GLU A 374 9.83 16.87 -7.29
CA GLU A 374 8.77 17.44 -8.13
C GLU A 374 8.38 16.50 -9.28
N LYS A 375 9.36 15.87 -9.95
CA LYS A 375 9.11 14.89 -11.03
C LYS A 375 8.32 13.67 -10.57
N LYS A 376 8.48 13.28 -9.30
CA LYS A 376 7.80 12.12 -8.69
C LYS A 376 6.46 12.48 -8.04
N TRP A 377 6.10 13.77 -8.01
CA TRP A 377 4.96 14.27 -7.23
C TRP A 377 3.64 13.58 -7.60
N ASN A 378 3.37 13.40 -8.90
CA ASN A 378 2.12 12.80 -9.36
C ASN A 378 1.93 11.35 -8.90
N ASP A 379 3.02 10.59 -8.76
CA ASP A 379 2.98 9.21 -8.28
C ASP A 379 2.79 9.11 -6.77
N ILE A 380 3.15 10.15 -6.00
CA ILE A 380 3.12 10.10 -4.52
C ILE A 380 2.01 10.96 -3.91
N LYS A 381 1.45 11.94 -4.63
CA LYS A 381 0.53 12.94 -4.07
C LYS A 381 -0.66 12.30 -3.35
N ILE A 382 -1.29 11.27 -3.92
CA ILE A 382 -2.47 10.62 -3.31
C ILE A 382 -2.14 10.02 -1.93
N VAL A 383 -0.97 9.38 -1.80
CA VAL A 383 -0.49 8.82 -0.52
C VAL A 383 -0.31 9.95 0.50
N LEU A 384 0.33 11.05 0.09
CA LEU A 384 0.62 12.18 0.97
C LEU A 384 -0.65 12.93 1.39
N GLU A 385 -1.55 13.22 0.44
CA GLU A 385 -2.83 13.87 0.68
C GLU A 385 -3.72 13.03 1.60
N TYR A 386 -3.75 11.71 1.40
CA TYR A 386 -4.48 10.83 2.30
C TYR A 386 -3.87 10.84 3.71
N GLY A 387 -2.52 10.79 3.82
CA GLY A 387 -1.83 10.92 5.10
C GLY A 387 -2.11 12.25 5.81
N MET A 388 -2.22 13.35 5.07
CA MET A 388 -2.60 14.66 5.60
C MET A 388 -4.03 14.67 6.17
N LEU A 389 -4.94 13.89 5.58
CA LEU A 389 -6.33 13.78 6.02
C LEU A 389 -6.51 12.81 7.19
N SER A 390 -5.77 11.70 7.20
CA SER A 390 -5.95 10.61 8.16
C SER A 390 -5.07 10.73 9.40
N GLU A 391 -3.90 11.36 9.30
CA GLU A 391 -2.86 11.36 10.35
C GLU A 391 -2.43 12.77 10.77
N PRO A 392 -2.93 13.30 11.89
CA PRO A 392 -2.65 14.69 12.33
C PRO A 392 -1.17 15.02 12.48
N LYS A 393 -0.36 14.08 13.01
CA LYS A 393 1.10 14.28 13.15
C LYS A 393 1.83 14.27 11.81
N PHE A 394 1.31 13.54 10.83
CA PHE A 394 1.84 13.58 9.48
C PHE A 394 1.52 14.94 8.85
N TYR A 395 0.28 15.41 8.98
CA TYR A 395 -0.16 16.72 8.51
C TYR A 395 0.71 17.88 9.03
N GLU A 396 1.02 17.89 10.33
CA GLU A 396 1.91 18.89 10.94
C GLU A 396 3.28 18.95 10.27
N LYS A 397 3.85 17.80 9.87
CA LYS A 397 5.15 17.73 9.18
C LYS A 397 5.04 17.95 7.67
N ALA A 398 3.91 17.57 7.08
CA ALA A 398 3.68 17.59 5.65
C ALA A 398 3.77 18.99 5.06
N GLY A 399 3.45 20.03 5.84
CA GLY A 399 3.59 21.43 5.41
C GLY A 399 4.99 21.82 4.92
N ASP A 400 6.03 21.10 5.33
CA ASP A 400 7.43 21.37 4.95
C ASP A 400 7.81 20.83 3.56
N PHE A 401 7.06 19.87 3.00
CA PHE A 401 7.45 19.15 1.78
C PHE A 401 6.30 18.86 0.82
N VAL A 402 5.04 18.99 1.22
CA VAL A 402 3.89 18.80 0.32
C VAL A 402 3.83 19.95 -0.67
N LEU A 403 3.66 19.58 -1.94
CA LEU A 403 3.68 20.49 -3.06
C LEU A 403 2.29 20.74 -3.63
N TYR A 404 2.09 21.97 -4.09
CA TYR A 404 0.91 22.43 -4.79
C TYR A 404 1.36 22.83 -6.21
N PRO A 405 1.29 21.92 -7.19
CA PRO A 405 1.71 22.20 -8.55
C PRO A 405 0.80 23.23 -9.21
N THR A 406 1.34 24.01 -10.13
CA THR A 406 0.59 24.96 -10.94
C THR A 406 0.26 24.39 -12.31
N THR A 407 -0.62 25.07 -13.04
CA THR A 407 -0.91 24.72 -14.44
C THR A 407 0.29 24.94 -15.38
N ASP A 408 1.33 25.65 -14.92
CA ASP A 408 2.60 25.90 -15.61
C ASP A 408 3.77 25.05 -15.07
N ASP A 409 3.47 23.97 -14.35
CA ASP A 409 4.45 23.01 -13.82
C ASP A 409 5.49 23.64 -12.86
N LYS A 410 5.09 24.69 -12.15
CA LYS A 410 5.80 25.20 -10.97
C LYS A 410 5.24 24.55 -9.72
N TYR A 411 6.07 24.27 -8.74
CA TYR A 411 5.66 23.60 -7.51
C TYR A 411 5.97 24.49 -6.31
N TYR A 412 4.97 24.68 -5.46
CA TYR A 412 5.09 25.48 -4.24
C TYR A 412 4.76 24.62 -3.01
N THR A 413 5.46 24.83 -1.89
CA THR A 413 4.89 24.48 -0.58
C THR A 413 3.73 25.42 -0.25
N LEU A 414 2.92 25.10 0.76
CA LEU A 414 1.80 25.99 1.15
C LEU A 414 2.30 27.38 1.56
N ALA A 415 3.45 27.47 2.23
CA ALA A 415 4.04 28.74 2.64
C ALA A 415 4.53 29.54 1.43
N GLU A 416 5.25 28.89 0.50
CA GLU A 416 5.71 29.53 -0.74
C GLU A 416 4.54 29.98 -1.61
N LEU A 417 3.48 29.18 -1.69
CA LEU A 417 2.27 29.54 -2.41
C LEU A 417 1.68 30.82 -1.84
N LYS A 418 1.45 30.87 -0.53
CA LYS A 418 0.88 32.05 0.14
C LYS A 418 1.68 33.31 -0.16
N GLU A 419 3.00 33.22 -0.08
CA GLU A 419 3.90 34.33 -0.41
C GLU A 419 3.83 34.72 -1.90
N ALA A 420 3.72 33.74 -2.81
CA ALA A 420 3.64 34.00 -4.24
C ALA A 420 2.34 34.68 -4.68
N ILE A 421 1.22 34.43 -3.97
CA ILE A 421 -0.11 34.92 -4.37
C ILE A 421 -0.64 36.09 -3.53
N LYS A 422 0.00 36.47 -2.41
CA LYS A 422 -0.52 37.51 -1.50
C LYS A 422 -0.78 38.86 -2.16
N ASP A 423 0.07 39.29 -3.09
CA ASP A 423 -0.03 40.63 -3.68
C ASP A 423 -1.12 40.69 -4.78
N THR A 424 -1.32 39.59 -5.51
CA THR A 424 -2.24 39.54 -6.65
C THR A 424 -3.61 38.96 -6.29
N GLN A 425 -3.67 37.98 -5.40
CA GLN A 425 -4.87 37.17 -5.13
C GLN A 425 -5.46 37.35 -3.73
N THR A 426 -5.31 38.54 -3.15
CA THR A 426 -6.03 38.92 -1.92
C THR A 426 -7.31 39.67 -2.29
N ASP A 427 -8.45 39.24 -1.76
CA ASP A 427 -9.74 39.90 -1.99
C ASP A 427 -9.86 41.22 -1.20
N LYS A 428 -10.94 41.98 -1.43
CA LYS A 428 -11.23 43.24 -0.71
C LYS A 428 -11.39 43.09 0.81
N ASN A 429 -11.64 41.88 1.30
CA ASN A 429 -11.77 41.58 2.73
C ASN A 429 -10.44 41.15 3.36
N GLY A 430 -9.35 41.15 2.60
CA GLY A 430 -8.03 40.69 3.08
C GLY A 430 -7.88 39.17 3.09
N LYS A 431 -8.79 38.42 2.45
CA LYS A 431 -8.72 36.96 2.34
C LYS A 431 -7.88 36.57 1.13
N LEU A 432 -6.96 35.64 1.32
CA LEU A 432 -6.15 35.07 0.25
C LEU A 432 -6.93 34.00 -0.51
N VAL A 433 -6.99 34.13 -1.84
CA VAL A 433 -7.74 33.22 -2.71
C VAL A 433 -6.77 32.43 -3.60
N ALA A 434 -6.61 31.14 -3.34
CA ALA A 434 -5.84 30.22 -4.17
C ALA A 434 -6.72 29.68 -5.31
N LEU A 435 -6.46 30.12 -6.54
CA LEU A 435 -7.15 29.60 -7.72
C LEU A 435 -6.61 28.22 -8.10
N TYR A 436 -7.49 27.31 -8.50
CA TYR A 436 -7.08 25.98 -8.96
C TYR A 436 -7.92 25.45 -10.12
N ALA A 437 -7.38 24.47 -10.83
CA ALA A 437 -8.03 23.68 -11.86
C ALA A 437 -7.88 22.20 -11.51
N SER A 438 -8.88 21.40 -11.87
CA SER A 438 -8.84 19.93 -11.74
C SER A 438 -8.48 19.24 -13.06
N ASN A 439 -8.50 19.96 -14.19
CA ASN A 439 -8.08 19.43 -15.48
C ASN A 439 -7.61 20.59 -16.39
N LYS A 440 -6.36 20.53 -16.88
CA LYS A 440 -5.78 21.60 -17.70
C LYS A 440 -6.53 21.78 -19.04
N GLU A 441 -6.95 20.69 -19.66
CA GLU A 441 -7.55 20.70 -21.00
C GLU A 441 -8.99 21.20 -20.97
N SER A 442 -9.83 20.61 -20.13
CA SER A 442 -11.25 20.96 -20.07
C SER A 442 -11.50 22.35 -19.47
N GLN A 443 -10.54 22.90 -18.71
CA GLN A 443 -10.66 24.21 -18.06
C GLN A 443 -9.72 25.26 -18.67
N HIS A 444 -9.13 24.97 -19.85
CA HIS A 444 -8.13 25.83 -20.49
C HIS A 444 -8.57 27.30 -20.60
N ALA A 445 -9.79 27.56 -21.08
CA ALA A 445 -10.29 28.93 -21.25
C ALA A 445 -10.33 29.73 -19.93
N TYR A 446 -10.68 29.07 -18.82
CA TYR A 446 -10.70 29.70 -17.50
C TYR A 446 -9.31 29.92 -16.93
N ILE A 447 -8.41 28.96 -17.16
CA ILE A 447 -7.00 29.08 -16.79
C ILE A 447 -6.36 30.29 -17.50
N GLU A 448 -6.58 30.44 -18.81
CA GLU A 448 -6.04 31.56 -19.58
C GLU A 448 -6.65 32.91 -19.16
N ALA A 449 -7.94 32.96 -18.82
CA ALA A 449 -8.57 34.15 -18.27
C ALA A 449 -7.93 34.57 -16.92
N ALA A 450 -7.66 33.60 -16.04
CA ALA A 450 -6.97 33.84 -14.77
C ALA A 450 -5.52 34.31 -14.97
N LYS A 451 -4.77 33.67 -15.87
CA LYS A 451 -3.39 34.06 -16.21
C LYS A 451 -3.33 35.46 -16.83
N SER A 452 -4.31 35.84 -17.64
CA SER A 452 -4.40 37.19 -18.23
C SER A 452 -4.55 38.29 -17.18
N LYS A 453 -5.08 37.97 -15.99
CA LYS A 453 -5.14 38.86 -14.82
C LYS A 453 -3.87 38.79 -13.95
N GLY A 454 -2.88 37.99 -14.32
CA GLY A 454 -1.67 37.76 -13.53
C GLY A 454 -1.88 36.82 -12.35
N TYR A 455 -2.96 36.02 -12.33
CA TYR A 455 -3.21 35.05 -11.27
C TYR A 455 -2.50 33.73 -11.53
N GLN A 456 -1.97 33.16 -10.46
CA GLN A 456 -1.44 31.81 -10.39
C GLN A 456 -2.59 30.80 -10.20
N VAL A 457 -2.61 29.78 -11.06
CA VAL A 457 -3.59 28.69 -10.99
C VAL A 457 -2.89 27.38 -10.62
N LEU A 458 -3.37 26.73 -9.56
CA LEU A 458 -2.92 25.40 -9.14
C LEU A 458 -3.55 24.29 -10.00
N LEU A 459 -2.89 23.14 -10.10
CA LEU A 459 -3.46 21.91 -10.64
C LEU A 459 -3.72 20.93 -9.50
N LEU A 460 -4.98 20.81 -9.11
CA LEU A 460 -5.47 19.99 -8.00
C LEU A 460 -6.51 19.01 -8.55
N ASP A 461 -6.04 17.83 -8.96
CA ASP A 461 -6.74 16.83 -9.79
C ASP A 461 -6.95 15.47 -9.09
N SER A 462 -6.54 15.35 -7.83
CA SER A 462 -6.72 14.13 -7.04
C SER A 462 -8.19 13.90 -6.64
N PRO A 463 -8.68 12.66 -6.58
CA PRO A 463 -10.07 12.37 -6.21
C PRO A 463 -10.45 12.83 -4.79
N ILE A 464 -9.47 12.91 -3.88
CA ILE A 464 -9.69 13.31 -2.47
C ILE A 464 -9.39 14.79 -2.22
N VAL A 465 -9.07 15.56 -3.27
CA VAL A 465 -8.56 16.94 -3.12
C VAL A 465 -9.56 17.88 -2.48
N SER A 466 -10.86 17.66 -2.66
CA SER A 466 -11.89 18.50 -2.06
C SER A 466 -11.88 18.40 -0.54
N HIS A 467 -11.62 17.19 0.02
CA HIS A 467 -11.42 16.99 1.46
C HIS A 467 -10.16 17.70 1.94
N LEU A 468 -9.06 17.58 1.19
CA LEU A 468 -7.81 18.25 1.52
C LEU A 468 -7.98 19.77 1.56
N ILE A 469 -8.64 20.34 0.56
CA ILE A 469 -8.91 21.77 0.48
C ILE A 469 -9.72 22.22 1.71
N GLN A 470 -10.79 21.51 2.07
CA GLN A 470 -11.58 21.87 3.26
C GLN A 470 -10.73 21.83 4.53
N LYS A 471 -9.86 20.84 4.68
CA LYS A 471 -8.93 20.74 5.80
C LYS A 471 -7.95 21.93 5.82
N LEU A 472 -7.39 22.29 4.66
CA LEU A 472 -6.49 23.44 4.53
C LEU A 472 -7.21 24.76 4.86
N GLU A 473 -8.43 24.98 4.37
CA GLU A 473 -9.21 26.17 4.69
C GLU A 473 -9.54 26.27 6.18
N GLN A 474 -9.92 25.14 6.81
CA GLN A 474 -10.24 25.07 8.23
C GLN A 474 -9.05 25.45 9.12
N ASP A 475 -7.85 24.98 8.77
CA ASP A 475 -6.65 25.24 9.57
C ASP A 475 -5.95 26.57 9.20
N ASN A 476 -6.47 27.31 8.21
CA ASN A 476 -5.87 28.56 7.72
C ASN A 476 -6.96 29.64 7.53
N GLU A 477 -7.29 30.37 8.60
CA GLU A 477 -8.45 31.28 8.69
C GLU A 477 -8.62 32.28 7.52
N ASN A 478 -7.51 32.77 6.94
CA ASN A 478 -7.52 33.76 5.84
C ASN A 478 -7.21 33.17 4.46
N LEU A 479 -7.30 31.84 4.29
CA LEU A 479 -7.07 31.17 3.01
C LEU A 479 -8.36 30.54 2.51
N THR A 480 -8.64 30.69 1.21
CA THR A 480 -9.67 29.92 0.52
C THR A 480 -9.18 29.47 -0.82
N PHE A 481 -9.70 28.34 -1.28
CA PHE A 481 -9.46 27.83 -2.61
C PHE A 481 -10.70 28.08 -3.45
N THR A 482 -10.51 28.35 -4.73
CA THR A 482 -11.62 28.59 -5.66
C THR A 482 -11.26 28.00 -7.01
N ARG A 483 -12.12 27.14 -7.57
CA ARG A 483 -11.82 26.55 -8.88
C ARG A 483 -12.06 27.59 -9.98
N VAL A 484 -11.24 27.59 -11.01
CA VAL A 484 -11.28 28.62 -12.06
C VAL A 484 -12.60 28.69 -12.84
N ASP A 485 -13.40 27.64 -12.81
CA ASP A 485 -14.72 27.55 -13.46
C ASP A 485 -15.89 27.72 -12.46
N SER A 486 -15.62 28.10 -11.21
CA SER A 486 -16.67 28.22 -10.20
C SER A 486 -17.52 29.47 -10.36
N ASP A 487 -16.93 30.50 -10.95
CA ASP A 487 -17.54 31.78 -11.28
C ASP A 487 -16.75 32.44 -12.42
N HIS A 488 -17.21 33.60 -12.91
CA HIS A 488 -16.44 34.37 -13.88
C HIS A 488 -15.26 35.08 -13.21
N ILE A 489 -14.23 35.40 -13.99
CA ILE A 489 -12.91 35.82 -13.49
C ILE A 489 -12.93 37.01 -12.50
N GLU A 490 -13.80 38.00 -12.69
CA GLU A 490 -13.88 39.17 -11.79
C GLU A 490 -14.49 38.84 -10.42
N LYS A 491 -15.24 37.73 -10.32
CA LYS A 491 -15.86 37.27 -9.06
C LYS A 491 -15.07 36.22 -8.32
N LEU A 492 -14.15 35.53 -9.01
CA LEU A 492 -13.24 34.58 -8.35
C LEU A 492 -12.43 35.27 -7.25
N ILE A 493 -12.01 36.52 -7.49
CA ILE A 493 -11.28 37.34 -6.51
C ILE A 493 -11.91 38.74 -6.51
N GLN A 494 -12.85 38.98 -5.59
CA GLN A 494 -13.57 40.25 -5.52
C GLN A 494 -12.65 41.38 -5.09
N LYS A 495 -12.37 42.30 -6.01
CA LYS A 495 -11.69 43.58 -5.76
C LYS A 495 -12.73 44.68 -5.57
N ASP A 496 -12.29 45.88 -5.19
CA ASP A 496 -13.17 47.05 -5.01
C ASP A 496 -13.68 47.65 -6.34
N GLU A 497 -13.18 47.17 -7.48
CA GLU A 497 -13.60 47.63 -8.81
C GLU A 497 -14.87 46.89 -9.25
N GLU A 498 -16.03 47.52 -9.07
CA GLU A 498 -17.29 47.03 -9.64
C GLU A 498 -17.46 47.48 -11.09
N GLN A 499 -17.69 46.52 -11.98
CA GLN A 499 -18.06 46.79 -13.37
C GLN A 499 -19.49 47.36 -13.41
N ILE A 500 -19.66 48.53 -14.00
CA ILE A 500 -20.98 49.14 -14.19
C ILE A 500 -21.64 48.51 -15.43
N SER A 501 -22.89 48.09 -15.29
CA SER A 501 -23.66 47.56 -16.41
C SER A 501 -24.08 48.66 -17.38
N LYS A 502 -23.98 48.38 -18.69
CA LYS A 502 -24.55 49.21 -19.76
C LYS A 502 -26.09 49.14 -19.82
N LEU A 503 -26.69 48.16 -19.15
CA LEU A 503 -28.14 47.94 -19.12
C LEU A 503 -28.74 48.50 -17.83
N SER A 504 -29.92 49.07 -17.94
CA SER A 504 -30.78 49.41 -16.79
C SER A 504 -31.27 48.17 -16.06
N ASP A 505 -31.76 48.31 -14.83
CA ASP A 505 -32.25 47.17 -14.06
C ASP A 505 -33.49 46.52 -14.69
N GLU A 506 -34.33 47.30 -15.38
CA GLU A 506 -35.46 46.77 -16.16
C GLU A 506 -34.98 45.96 -17.38
N GLU A 507 -33.96 46.45 -18.10
CA GLU A 507 -33.37 45.72 -19.23
C GLU A 507 -32.69 44.42 -18.80
N LYS A 508 -32.02 44.42 -17.63
CA LYS A 508 -31.43 43.21 -17.06
C LYS A 508 -32.49 42.15 -16.76
N GLU A 509 -33.61 42.54 -16.13
CA GLU A 509 -34.68 41.62 -15.80
C GLU A 509 -35.38 41.07 -17.05
N ASN A 510 -35.59 41.93 -18.06
CA ASN A 510 -36.12 41.53 -19.36
C ASN A 510 -35.18 40.55 -20.08
N LEU A 511 -33.87 40.81 -20.09
CA LEU A 511 -32.87 39.92 -20.68
C LEU A 511 -32.86 38.57 -19.97
N LYS A 512 -32.85 38.57 -18.64
CA LYS A 512 -32.87 37.36 -17.81
C LYS A 512 -34.11 36.51 -18.11
N THR A 513 -35.29 37.13 -18.10
CA THR A 513 -36.57 36.45 -18.42
C THR A 513 -36.57 35.86 -19.83
N THR A 514 -36.03 36.60 -20.81
CA THR A 514 -35.91 36.13 -22.20
C THR A 514 -35.04 34.88 -22.27
N ILE A 515 -33.88 34.89 -21.62
CA ILE A 515 -32.93 33.77 -21.65
C ILE A 515 -33.48 32.56 -20.90
N GLU A 516 -34.10 32.75 -19.73
CA GLU A 516 -34.73 31.70 -18.95
C GLU A 516 -35.84 30.94 -19.69
N THR A 517 -36.43 31.54 -20.73
CA THR A 517 -37.43 30.87 -21.58
C THR A 517 -36.82 29.74 -22.42
N PHE A 518 -35.54 29.85 -22.78
CA PHE A 518 -34.85 28.93 -23.69
C PHE A 518 -33.79 28.06 -23.01
N VAL A 519 -33.51 28.30 -21.73
CA VAL A 519 -32.51 27.58 -20.94
C VAL A 519 -33.19 26.54 -20.04
N PRO A 520 -32.73 25.28 -20.02
CA PRO A 520 -33.34 24.25 -19.18
C PRO A 520 -33.08 24.51 -17.70
N LYS A 521 -34.13 24.95 -16.99
CA LYS A 521 -34.10 25.34 -15.56
C LYS A 521 -33.76 24.20 -14.61
N GLU A 522 -33.83 22.95 -15.06
CA GLU A 522 -33.48 21.77 -14.28
C GLU A 522 -31.98 21.74 -13.94
N ASN A 523 -31.13 22.23 -14.84
CA ASN A 523 -29.66 22.12 -14.73
C ASN A 523 -28.96 23.48 -14.69
N TYR A 524 -29.63 24.57 -15.09
CA TYR A 524 -29.02 25.90 -15.25
C TYR A 524 -29.76 26.97 -14.47
N THR A 525 -28.99 27.83 -13.79
CA THR A 525 -29.47 29.09 -13.20
C THR A 525 -28.93 30.26 -14.03
N VAL A 526 -29.81 31.11 -14.56
CA VAL A 526 -29.41 32.27 -15.37
C VAL A 526 -29.05 33.44 -14.46
N GLN A 527 -27.87 34.03 -14.70
CA GLN A 527 -27.36 35.21 -14.00
C GLN A 527 -26.97 36.26 -15.03
N VAL A 528 -27.40 37.50 -14.81
CA VAL A 528 -27.06 38.65 -15.69
C VAL A 528 -26.11 39.56 -14.94
N GLU A 529 -24.89 39.71 -15.46
CA GLU A 529 -23.80 40.34 -14.73
C GLU A 529 -23.03 41.33 -15.59
N ALA A 530 -22.49 42.37 -14.96
CA ALA A 530 -21.63 43.33 -15.64
C ALA A 530 -20.20 42.78 -15.68
N MET A 531 -19.65 42.67 -16.88
CA MET A 531 -18.28 42.18 -17.10
C MET A 531 -17.57 43.06 -18.13
N ASP A 532 -16.29 42.80 -18.41
CA ASP A 532 -15.60 43.45 -19.52
C ASP A 532 -16.35 43.20 -20.84
N SER A 533 -16.48 44.22 -21.70
CA SER A 533 -17.25 44.09 -22.95
C SER A 533 -16.65 43.12 -23.96
N HIS A 534 -15.35 42.80 -23.85
CA HIS A 534 -14.67 41.82 -24.69
C HIS A 534 -14.70 40.40 -24.09
N ALA A 535 -15.18 40.25 -22.84
CA ALA A 535 -15.39 38.94 -22.26
C ALA A 535 -16.51 38.20 -23.00
N ALA A 536 -16.46 36.87 -22.93
CA ALA A 536 -17.46 36.01 -23.57
C ALA A 536 -18.89 36.43 -23.17
N PRO A 537 -19.83 36.56 -24.13
CA PRO A 537 -21.19 36.97 -23.82
C PRO A 537 -21.92 36.02 -22.86
N PHE A 538 -21.68 34.72 -23.00
CA PHE A 538 -22.29 33.64 -22.23
C PHE A 538 -21.18 32.75 -21.67
N ILE A 539 -21.19 32.51 -20.37
CA ILE A 539 -20.21 31.69 -19.65
C ILE A 539 -20.97 30.68 -18.78
N ILE A 540 -20.53 29.42 -18.77
CA ILE A 540 -21.12 28.36 -17.95
C ILE A 540 -20.18 28.04 -16.80
N THR A 541 -20.59 28.38 -15.58
CA THR A 541 -19.79 28.15 -14.36
C THR A 541 -20.44 27.08 -13.48
N GLN A 542 -19.66 26.45 -12.60
CA GLN A 542 -20.13 25.40 -11.70
C GLN A 542 -19.92 25.79 -10.23
N PRO A 543 -20.97 26.09 -9.45
CA PRO A 543 -20.84 26.58 -8.09
C PRO A 543 -19.94 25.72 -7.19
N GLU A 544 -18.93 26.36 -6.59
CA GLU A 544 -17.86 25.71 -5.82
C GLU A 544 -18.39 24.81 -4.69
N PHE A 545 -19.31 25.34 -3.88
CA PHE A 545 -19.84 24.66 -2.71
C PHE A 545 -20.58 23.37 -3.06
N MET A 546 -21.54 23.46 -4.01
CA MET A 546 -22.34 22.30 -4.43
C MET A 546 -21.48 21.24 -5.08
N ARG A 547 -20.47 21.65 -5.86
CA ARG A 547 -19.53 20.73 -6.49
C ARG A 547 -18.68 19.99 -5.47
N ARG A 548 -18.01 20.70 -4.54
CA ARG A 548 -17.20 20.07 -3.49
C ARG A 548 -18.04 19.12 -2.63
N MET A 549 -19.26 19.51 -2.26
CA MET A 549 -20.18 18.65 -1.51
C MET A 549 -20.49 17.34 -2.26
N LYS A 550 -20.72 17.42 -3.58
CA LYS A 550 -20.95 16.23 -4.42
C LYS A 550 -19.70 15.35 -4.49
N GLU A 551 -18.53 15.92 -4.76
CA GLU A 551 -17.23 15.20 -4.81
C GLU A 551 -16.91 14.50 -3.48
N MET A 552 -17.10 15.21 -2.36
CA MET A 552 -16.92 14.66 -1.01
C MET A 552 -17.90 13.52 -0.72
N SER A 553 -19.17 13.67 -1.11
CA SER A 553 -20.19 12.63 -0.93
C SER A 553 -19.89 11.37 -1.74
N GLN A 554 -19.19 11.48 -2.87
CA GLN A 554 -18.82 10.34 -3.71
C GLN A 554 -17.62 9.57 -3.14
N THR A 555 -16.71 10.25 -2.44
CA THR A 555 -15.46 9.67 -1.93
C THR A 555 -15.51 9.29 -0.45
N GLY A 556 -16.43 9.84 0.36
CA GLY A 556 -16.53 9.65 1.80
C GLY A 556 -17.23 8.37 2.31
N GLY A 557 -17.29 7.29 1.52
CA GLY A 557 -17.71 5.96 2.00
C GLY A 557 -19.20 5.78 2.35
N GLY A 558 -20.03 6.80 2.15
CA GLY A 558 -21.47 6.70 2.31
C GLY A 558 -22.12 8.02 1.94
N GLY A 559 -23.04 7.99 0.97
CA GLY A 559 -23.88 9.12 0.59
C GLY A 559 -24.83 9.53 1.71
N MET A 560 -24.31 9.93 2.87
CA MET A 560 -25.03 10.30 4.09
C MET A 560 -26.04 11.44 3.87
N PHE A 561 -25.99 12.11 2.72
CA PHE A 561 -26.98 13.10 2.28
C PHE A 561 -27.66 12.77 0.93
N GLY A 562 -27.38 11.63 0.30
CA GLY A 562 -27.90 11.27 -1.03
C GLY A 562 -27.46 12.21 -2.17
N MET A 563 -26.56 13.15 -1.87
CA MET A 563 -26.16 14.25 -2.77
C MET A 563 -25.21 13.81 -3.89
N GLY A 564 -24.50 12.69 -3.75
CA GLY A 564 -23.60 12.17 -4.80
C GLY A 564 -24.29 11.86 -6.13
N ASN A 565 -25.61 11.61 -6.11
CA ASN A 565 -26.46 11.34 -7.28
C ASN A 565 -27.20 12.58 -7.80
N PHE A 566 -26.99 13.77 -7.22
CA PHE A 566 -27.63 14.98 -7.73
C PHE A 566 -27.08 15.33 -9.12
N PRO A 567 -27.93 15.80 -10.05
CA PRO A 567 -27.47 16.31 -11.34
C PRO A 567 -26.50 17.47 -11.15
N ASP A 568 -25.62 17.67 -12.12
CA ASP A 568 -24.75 18.84 -12.11
C ASP A 568 -25.58 20.11 -12.28
N MET A 569 -25.34 21.07 -11.39
CA MET A 569 -25.95 22.39 -11.43
C MET A 569 -24.92 23.39 -11.98
N TYR A 570 -25.35 24.17 -12.96
CA TYR A 570 -24.53 25.18 -13.61
C TYR A 570 -25.16 26.57 -13.49
N ASN A 571 -24.34 27.61 -13.47
CA ASN A 571 -24.79 28.97 -13.70
C ASN A 571 -24.50 29.33 -15.16
N LEU A 572 -25.49 29.91 -15.85
CA LEU A 572 -25.29 30.57 -17.12
C LEU A 572 -25.15 32.07 -16.85
N VAL A 573 -23.90 32.55 -16.83
CA VAL A 573 -23.58 33.96 -16.63
C VAL A 573 -23.62 34.68 -17.97
N VAL A 574 -24.42 35.75 -18.03
CA VAL A 574 -24.68 36.53 -19.23
C VAL A 574 -24.10 37.94 -19.03
N ASN A 575 -23.14 38.29 -19.88
CA ASN A 575 -22.45 39.57 -19.83
C ASN A 575 -23.34 40.70 -20.36
N THR A 576 -23.86 41.52 -19.46
CA THR A 576 -24.70 42.68 -19.75
C THR A 576 -23.99 43.77 -20.56
N ASN A 577 -22.65 43.77 -20.61
CA ASN A 577 -21.86 44.74 -21.36
C ASN A 577 -21.49 44.27 -22.77
N SER A 578 -21.86 43.03 -23.12
CA SER A 578 -21.64 42.46 -24.46
C SER A 578 -22.63 43.01 -25.48
N GLU A 579 -22.18 43.19 -26.73
CA GLU A 579 -23.06 43.62 -27.83
C GLU A 579 -24.20 42.62 -28.09
N LEU A 580 -23.94 41.33 -27.84
CA LEU A 580 -24.93 40.27 -27.98
C LEU A 580 -26.09 40.43 -26.99
N ALA A 581 -25.83 40.85 -25.75
CA ALA A 581 -26.88 41.11 -24.77
C ALA A 581 -27.85 42.20 -25.24
N SER A 582 -27.32 43.31 -25.75
CA SER A 582 -28.14 44.38 -26.35
C SER A 582 -28.84 43.92 -27.63
N THR A 583 -28.21 43.07 -28.44
CA THR A 583 -28.81 42.53 -29.66
C THR A 583 -30.00 41.61 -29.34
N ILE A 584 -29.87 40.74 -28.33
CA ILE A 584 -30.94 39.85 -27.88
C ILE A 584 -32.14 40.68 -27.36
N LEU A 585 -31.90 41.73 -26.57
CA LEU A 585 -32.98 42.57 -26.05
C LEU A 585 -33.81 43.24 -27.15
N ASN A 586 -33.16 43.67 -28.24
CA ASN A 586 -33.78 44.43 -29.33
C ASN A 586 -34.28 43.56 -30.49
N ALA A 587 -34.01 42.25 -30.48
CA ALA A 587 -34.41 41.32 -31.53
C ALA A 587 -35.90 40.96 -31.46
N ASP A 588 -36.47 40.47 -32.56
CA ASP A 588 -37.80 39.85 -32.55
C ASP A 588 -37.78 38.45 -31.87
N GLU A 589 -38.93 37.88 -31.54
CA GLU A 589 -39.01 36.62 -30.78
C GLU A 589 -38.31 35.43 -31.46
N ASN A 590 -38.38 35.32 -32.79
CA ASN A 590 -37.72 34.23 -33.52
C ASN A 590 -36.19 34.42 -33.53
N ALA A 591 -35.73 35.66 -33.69
CA ALA A 591 -34.33 36.01 -33.64
C ALA A 591 -33.76 35.85 -32.21
N LYS A 592 -34.52 36.20 -31.16
CA LYS A 592 -34.16 35.97 -29.75
C LYS A 592 -33.89 34.50 -29.48
N GLU A 593 -34.81 33.61 -29.88
CA GLU A 593 -34.65 32.17 -29.70
C GLU A 593 -33.37 31.66 -30.37
N SER A 594 -33.15 32.04 -31.64
CA SER A 594 -31.97 31.62 -32.41
C SER A 594 -30.66 32.12 -31.78
N LEU A 595 -30.61 33.40 -31.39
CA LEU A 595 -29.44 34.01 -30.77
C LEU A 595 -29.11 33.38 -29.41
N VAL A 596 -30.12 33.20 -28.54
CA VAL A 596 -29.92 32.59 -27.22
C VAL A 596 -29.49 31.14 -27.35
N LYS A 597 -30.12 30.34 -28.21
CA LYS A 597 -29.72 28.94 -28.44
C LYS A 597 -28.30 28.84 -29.01
N GLN A 598 -27.94 29.71 -29.95
CA GLN A 598 -26.58 29.72 -30.50
C GLN A 598 -25.55 30.11 -29.44
N ALA A 599 -25.82 31.13 -28.63
CA ALA A 599 -24.93 31.57 -27.55
C ALA A 599 -24.78 30.50 -26.46
N LEU A 600 -25.87 29.86 -26.05
CA LEU A 600 -25.86 28.77 -25.08
C LEU A 600 -25.04 27.57 -25.60
N ASP A 601 -25.26 27.14 -26.83
CA ASP A 601 -24.55 25.99 -27.39
C ASP A 601 -23.04 26.29 -27.56
N LEU A 602 -22.66 27.51 -27.93
CA LEU A 602 -21.26 27.95 -27.93
C LEU A 602 -20.65 27.87 -26.52
N ALA A 603 -21.38 28.33 -25.50
CA ALA A 603 -20.94 28.22 -24.12
C ALA A 603 -20.82 26.75 -23.68
N LYS A 604 -21.78 25.89 -24.03
CA LYS A 604 -21.73 24.44 -23.74
C LYS A 604 -20.55 23.76 -24.43
N ILE A 605 -20.22 24.13 -25.66
CA ILE A 605 -19.04 23.61 -26.37
C ILE A 605 -17.75 23.96 -25.64
N SER A 606 -17.64 25.20 -25.16
CA SER A 606 -16.44 25.64 -24.42
C SER A 606 -16.18 24.80 -23.17
N GLN A 607 -17.22 24.15 -22.63
CA GLN A 607 -17.18 23.30 -21.44
C GLN A 607 -17.24 21.80 -21.74
N GLY A 608 -17.27 21.40 -23.02
CA GLY A 608 -17.47 20.00 -23.40
C GLY A 608 -18.82 19.40 -22.97
N LEU A 609 -19.82 20.25 -22.69
CA LEU A 609 -21.16 19.85 -22.27
C LEU A 609 -22.09 19.55 -23.45
N LEU A 610 -21.78 20.08 -24.64
CA LEU A 610 -22.61 19.86 -25.83
C LEU A 610 -22.31 18.50 -26.46
N LYS A 611 -23.25 17.56 -26.38
CA LYS A 611 -23.10 16.17 -26.86
C LYS A 611 -24.36 15.69 -27.57
N GLY A 612 -24.22 14.59 -28.33
CA GLY A 612 -25.36 13.86 -28.91
C GLY A 612 -26.19 14.69 -29.91
N GLU A 613 -27.51 14.65 -29.74
CA GLU A 613 -28.47 15.34 -30.62
C GLU A 613 -28.29 16.86 -30.59
N GLU A 614 -28.03 17.45 -29.42
CA GLU A 614 -27.82 18.89 -29.28
C GLU A 614 -26.59 19.37 -30.08
N LEU A 615 -25.50 18.59 -30.05
CA LEU A 615 -24.30 18.89 -30.84
C LEU A 615 -24.60 18.81 -32.34
N THR A 616 -25.35 17.79 -32.77
CA THR A 616 -25.75 17.64 -34.18
C THR A 616 -26.59 18.82 -34.65
N ALA A 617 -27.54 19.26 -33.83
CA ALA A 617 -28.39 20.41 -34.10
C ALA A 617 -27.59 21.71 -34.18
N PHE A 618 -26.65 21.93 -33.25
CA PHE A 618 -25.75 23.10 -33.27
C PHE A 618 -24.91 23.16 -34.55
N VAL A 619 -24.30 22.05 -34.96
CA VAL A 619 -23.46 21.99 -36.16
C VAL A 619 -24.29 22.32 -37.40
N LYS A 620 -25.48 21.74 -37.53
CA LYS A 620 -26.40 22.04 -38.64
C LYS A 620 -26.77 23.52 -38.69
N ARG A 621 -27.20 24.09 -37.55
CA ARG A 621 -27.59 25.51 -37.44
C ARG A 621 -26.40 26.44 -37.76
N SER A 622 -25.20 26.08 -37.31
CA SER A 622 -23.99 26.87 -37.59
C SER A 622 -23.63 26.89 -39.07
N PHE A 623 -23.79 25.77 -39.79
CA PHE A 623 -23.63 25.77 -41.26
C PHE A 623 -24.72 26.56 -41.97
N GLU A 624 -25.94 26.59 -41.45
CA GLU A 624 -27.03 27.40 -42.02
C GLU A 624 -26.77 28.91 -41.82
N LEU A 625 -26.13 29.33 -40.73
CA LEU A 625 -25.77 30.73 -40.47
C LEU A 625 -24.61 31.26 -41.35
N ILE A 626 -23.78 30.37 -41.90
CA ILE A 626 -22.64 30.74 -42.77
C ILE A 626 -23.05 30.76 -44.26
N LYS A 627 -24.19 30.17 -44.61
CA LYS A 627 -24.77 30.23 -45.95
C LYS A 627 -25.49 31.56 -46.17
#